data_AF-A0A7D8YBY2-F1
#
_entry.id   AF-A0A7D8YBY2-F1
#
_cell.length_a   1.000
_cell.length_b   1.000
_cell.length_c   1.000
_cell.angle_alpha   90.00
_cell.angle_beta   90.00
_cell.angle_gamma   90.00
#
_symmetry.space_group_name_H-M   'P 1'
#
loop_
_entity.id
_entity.type
_entity.pdbx_description
1 polymer ?
#
loop_
_entity_poly.entity_id
_entity_poly.type
_entity_poly.pdbx_seq_one_letter_code
_entity_poly.pdbx_strand_id
1 'polypeptide(L)'
;MFKLRSRYSVLAFVRLGLAGLIGLTMSGVTVMAADTWTNLAGTSSVSGELLGMWNGRVLLKLEGGRRVSVAMNDLRAESRIQAERRFEEMQRRIVERRDEIRLIAEEESAAAPTDLAGGFSAPDAPEYRAVAANQDLQQTLTGIRDQLLAGHPRVFYDTLPDSQRTAFDRWFGIAVRKVDAGSYDSARRTLATFGELIVSRQRWLFSHPQFAALASGSEGTWLATGAALRDLFSDEVTGVERLRTTSIPELLAGMDDAIAPVLYQAFTESGLAAMAPDIQATPGQDGGTTASLVLPVIGSIGSVVGYPQDGGWIWWGDKPEAAAARWQQWTEALEAIPDDSLPVAQPLGGLLGQLDQSLAGLMAASNRQHFHQQLDEALPQWLAMFQQGLGVLGAPQGVAGGPAGGMMPGMPGGGMPGGGMGAGGMPMPGMPTMPSVPGMPGMPGMGGGAPGMGGNPMGAGAPGDAGDGGFVEP
;
A
#
# COMPACT_ATOMS: atom_id res chain seq x y z
N MET A 1 -50.83 2.60 3.99
CA MET A 1 -50.27 2.93 5.32
C MET A 1 -49.97 1.64 6.08
N PHE A 2 -48.73 1.17 6.06
CA PHE A 2 -48.20 0.27 7.08
C PHE A 2 -46.72 0.61 7.24
N LYS A 3 -46.40 1.37 8.28
CA LYS A 3 -45.03 1.66 8.72
C LYS A 3 -44.53 0.43 9.48
N LEU A 4 -43.66 -0.37 8.86
CA LEU A 4 -42.78 -1.25 9.61
C LEU A 4 -41.38 -0.67 9.61
N ARG A 5 -41.02 -0.13 10.77
CA ARG A 5 -39.63 0.06 11.19
C ARG A 5 -38.98 -1.32 11.25
N SER A 6 -37.88 -1.50 10.52
CA SER A 6 -36.90 -2.54 10.84
C SER A 6 -35.52 -1.95 10.71
N ARG A 7 -34.94 -1.65 11.87
CA ARG A 7 -33.53 -1.37 12.08
C ARG A 7 -32.86 -2.70 12.39
N TYR A 8 -32.00 -3.19 11.51
CA TYR A 8 -30.93 -4.14 11.81
C TYR A 8 -29.75 -3.71 10.91
N SER A 9 -28.78 -2.93 11.42
CA SER A 9 -27.62 -3.39 12.19
C SER A 9 -26.76 -4.42 11.44
N VAL A 10 -25.99 -3.97 10.45
CA VAL A 10 -24.86 -4.73 9.85
C VAL A 10 -23.51 -4.28 10.43
N LEU A 11 -23.52 -3.44 11.48
CA LEU A 11 -22.34 -2.91 12.17
C LEU A 11 -22.02 -3.63 13.49
N ALA A 12 -22.36 -4.92 13.58
CA ALA A 12 -22.22 -5.70 14.81
C ALA A 12 -21.74 -7.14 14.55
N PHE A 13 -20.47 -7.28 14.16
CA PHE A 13 -19.74 -8.56 14.27
C PHE A 13 -18.27 -8.41 14.75
N VAL A 14 -17.92 -7.31 15.43
CA VAL A 14 -16.54 -7.05 15.93
C VAL A 14 -16.47 -6.91 17.46
N ARG A 15 -17.50 -7.28 18.22
CA ARG A 15 -17.47 -7.16 19.69
C ARG A 15 -18.13 -8.33 20.40
N LEU A 16 -17.43 -9.46 20.49
CA LEU A 16 -17.58 -10.44 21.57
C LEU A 16 -16.52 -11.55 21.42
N GLY A 17 -15.40 -11.37 22.12
CA GLY A 17 -14.32 -12.34 22.23
C GLY A 17 -13.24 -11.89 23.22
N LEU A 18 -13.62 -11.11 24.22
CA LEU A 18 -12.76 -10.63 25.31
C LEU A 18 -13.29 -11.22 26.62
N ALA A 19 -12.99 -12.48 26.89
CA ALA A 19 -12.98 -13.07 28.23
C ALA A 19 -12.48 -14.52 28.15
N GLY A 20 -11.32 -14.77 28.77
CA GLY A 20 -10.88 -16.12 29.14
C GLY A 20 -9.75 -16.68 28.28
N LEU A 21 -8.50 -16.39 28.66
CA LEU A 21 -7.67 -17.35 29.41
C LEU A 21 -6.25 -16.77 29.61
N ILE A 22 -6.12 -15.70 30.41
CA ILE A 22 -4.86 -15.44 31.12
C ILE A 22 -4.85 -16.38 32.32
N GLY A 23 -4.54 -17.64 32.03
CA GLY A 23 -4.06 -18.61 33.01
C GLY A 23 -2.54 -18.65 32.92
N LEU A 24 -1.89 -17.52 33.23
CA LEU A 24 -0.46 -17.54 33.55
C LEU A 24 -0.33 -18.36 34.82
N THR A 25 -0.09 -19.66 34.68
CA THR A 25 0.38 -20.48 35.78
C THR A 25 1.65 -19.82 36.28
N MET A 26 1.56 -19.15 37.43
CA MET A 26 2.72 -18.87 38.24
C MET A 26 3.32 -20.22 38.60
N SER A 27 4.23 -20.69 37.76
CA SER A 27 5.20 -21.72 38.11
C SER A 27 5.78 -21.28 39.44
N GLY A 28 5.49 -22.09 40.48
CA GLY A 28 5.91 -21.81 41.83
C GLY A 28 7.37 -21.41 41.81
N VAL A 29 7.66 -20.21 42.32
CA VAL A 29 9.03 -19.84 42.64
C VAL A 29 9.44 -20.86 43.69
N THR A 30 10.13 -21.91 43.26
CA THR A 30 10.92 -22.72 44.19
C THR A 30 11.85 -21.73 44.83
N VAL A 31 11.55 -21.34 46.07
CA VAL A 31 12.47 -20.61 46.91
C VAL A 31 13.68 -21.51 46.99
N MET A 32 14.71 -21.21 46.19
CA MET A 32 15.98 -21.90 46.33
C MET A 32 16.37 -21.68 47.79
N ALA A 33 16.52 -22.78 48.53
CA ALA A 33 16.93 -22.72 49.92
C ALA A 33 18.16 -21.81 50.00
N ALA A 34 18.03 -20.69 50.71
CA ALA A 34 19.08 -19.72 50.80
C ALA A 34 20.31 -20.39 51.40
N ASP A 35 21.43 -20.31 50.69
CA ASP A 35 22.68 -20.93 51.11
C ASP A 35 23.19 -20.22 52.38
N THR A 36 23.73 -20.96 53.34
CA THR A 36 24.28 -20.40 54.58
C THR A 36 25.77 -20.16 54.45
N TRP A 37 26.18 -18.91 54.64
CA TRP A 37 27.56 -18.43 54.48
C TRP A 37 28.17 -18.16 55.85
N THR A 38 29.22 -18.88 56.22
CA THR A 38 29.84 -18.78 57.56
C THR A 38 31.20 -18.11 57.49
N ASN A 39 31.44 -17.17 58.41
CA ASN A 39 32.74 -16.50 58.51
C ASN A 39 33.86 -17.46 58.97
N LEU A 40 35.12 -17.09 58.76
CA LEU A 40 36.30 -17.90 59.08
C LEU A 40 36.31 -18.38 60.55
N ALA A 41 35.93 -17.49 61.47
CA ALA A 41 35.87 -17.77 62.90
C ALA A 41 34.72 -18.71 63.32
N GLY A 42 33.72 -18.93 62.45
CA GLY A 42 32.51 -19.68 62.78
C GLY A 42 31.55 -18.96 63.72
N THR A 43 31.77 -17.67 63.99
CA THR A 43 31.00 -16.87 64.95
C THR A 43 29.76 -16.22 64.33
N SER A 44 29.73 -16.07 63.00
CA SER A 44 28.57 -15.54 62.29
C SER A 44 28.27 -16.36 61.05
N SER A 45 26.97 -16.59 60.82
CA SER A 45 26.45 -17.22 59.61
C SER A 45 25.32 -16.36 59.06
N VAL A 46 25.27 -16.25 57.74
CA VAL A 46 24.31 -15.41 57.03
C VAL A 46 23.66 -16.25 55.95
N SER A 47 22.33 -16.27 55.90
CA SER A 47 21.57 -16.95 54.84
C SER A 47 21.33 -15.97 53.68
N GLY A 48 21.72 -16.34 52.46
CA GLY A 48 21.55 -15.47 51.30
C GLY A 48 21.85 -16.13 49.96
N GLU A 49 21.30 -15.54 48.90
CA GLU A 49 21.51 -15.95 47.52
C GLU A 49 22.78 -15.30 46.96
N LEU A 50 23.62 -16.08 46.28
CA LEU A 50 24.79 -15.54 45.58
C LEU A 50 24.35 -14.69 44.38
N LEU A 51 24.70 -13.41 44.38
CA LEU A 51 24.49 -12.52 43.23
C LEU A 51 25.68 -12.49 42.28
N GLY A 52 26.88 -12.81 42.76
CA GLY A 52 28.10 -12.83 41.98
C GLY A 52 29.35 -12.63 42.83
N MET A 53 30.51 -12.59 42.19
CA MET A 53 31.78 -12.26 42.83
C MET A 53 32.42 -11.06 42.15
N TRP A 54 32.97 -10.14 42.95
CA TRP A 54 33.66 -8.95 42.46
C TRP A 54 34.89 -8.67 43.33
N ASN A 55 36.05 -8.56 42.70
CA ASN A 55 37.32 -8.22 43.37
C ASN A 55 37.62 -9.09 44.61
N GLY A 56 37.46 -10.41 44.48
CA GLY A 56 37.66 -11.36 45.60
C GLY A 56 36.61 -11.28 46.71
N ARG A 57 35.47 -10.61 46.48
CA ARG A 57 34.35 -10.53 47.42
C ARG A 57 33.12 -11.20 46.85
N VAL A 58 32.42 -11.93 47.70
CA VAL A 58 31.14 -12.58 47.42
C VAL A 58 30.02 -11.57 47.68
N LEU A 59 29.18 -11.33 46.67
CA LEU A 59 27.98 -10.49 46.79
C LEU A 59 26.78 -11.37 47.07
N LEU A 60 26.13 -11.15 48.20
CA LEU A 60 25.00 -11.95 48.67
C LEU A 60 23.75 -11.07 48.76
N LYS A 61 22.60 -11.60 48.35
CA LYS A 61 21.27 -11.03 48.61
C LYS A 61 20.63 -11.78 49.77
N LEU A 62 20.40 -11.08 50.87
CA LEU A 62 19.71 -11.64 52.03
C LEU A 62 18.20 -11.75 51.78
N GLU A 63 17.49 -12.50 52.62
CA GLU A 63 16.03 -12.69 52.52
C GLU A 63 15.24 -11.35 52.58
N GLY A 64 15.76 -10.35 53.29
CA GLY A 64 15.19 -8.99 53.31
C GLY A 64 15.52 -8.12 52.10
N GLY A 65 16.11 -8.68 51.03
CA GLY A 65 16.56 -7.95 49.84
C GLY A 65 17.83 -7.13 50.01
N ARG A 66 18.35 -7.02 51.25
CA ARG A 66 19.62 -6.34 51.56
C ARG A 66 20.79 -7.06 50.87
N ARG A 67 21.66 -6.30 50.22
CA ARG A 67 22.89 -6.82 49.60
C ARG A 67 24.06 -6.68 50.56
N VAL A 68 24.88 -7.72 50.68
CA VAL A 68 26.08 -7.73 51.53
C VAL A 68 27.26 -8.21 50.71
N SER A 69 28.42 -7.58 50.92
CA SER A 69 29.68 -7.97 50.28
C SER A 69 30.64 -8.53 51.33
N VAL A 70 30.96 -9.82 51.22
CA VAL A 70 31.86 -10.52 52.15
C VAL A 70 33.15 -10.86 51.43
N ALA A 71 34.32 -10.60 52.02
CA ALA A 71 35.58 -10.98 51.40
C ALA A 71 35.73 -12.51 51.43
N MET A 72 36.24 -13.12 50.36
CA MET A 72 36.44 -14.58 50.32
C MET A 72 37.37 -15.06 51.43
N ASN A 73 38.39 -14.26 51.77
CA ASN A 73 39.34 -14.58 52.84
C ASN A 73 38.68 -14.62 54.23
N ASP A 74 37.53 -13.96 54.40
CA ASP A 74 36.77 -13.92 55.64
C ASP A 74 35.77 -15.08 55.76
N LEU A 75 35.67 -15.95 54.74
CA LEU A 75 34.77 -17.11 54.72
C LEU A 75 35.52 -18.40 55.10
N ARG A 76 34.80 -19.32 55.77
CA ARG A 76 35.31 -20.67 56.03
C ARG A 76 35.60 -21.42 54.72
N ALA A 77 36.47 -22.43 54.81
CA ALA A 77 36.90 -23.19 53.64
C ALA A 77 35.70 -23.78 52.87
N GLU A 78 34.69 -24.28 53.58
CA GLU A 78 33.47 -24.84 53.01
C GLU A 78 32.66 -23.77 52.25
N SER A 79 32.43 -22.60 52.86
CA SER A 79 31.71 -21.50 52.21
C SER A 79 32.50 -20.92 51.03
N ARG A 80 33.82 -20.96 51.05
CA ARG A 80 34.67 -20.57 49.91
C ARG A 80 34.48 -21.51 48.73
N ILE A 81 34.62 -22.82 48.96
CA ILE A 81 34.42 -23.84 47.92
C ILE A 81 33.00 -23.76 47.35
N GLN A 82 31.99 -23.49 48.20
CA GLN A 82 30.62 -23.29 47.77
C GLN A 82 30.46 -22.02 46.92
N ALA A 83 31.09 -20.90 47.30
CA ALA A 83 31.07 -19.65 46.52
C ALA A 83 31.64 -19.86 45.12
N GLU A 84 32.80 -20.52 45.02
CA GLU A 84 33.48 -20.81 43.76
C GLU A 84 32.60 -21.70 42.87
N ARG A 85 32.08 -22.81 43.41
CA ARG A 85 31.20 -23.72 42.65
C ARG A 85 29.93 -23.03 42.15
N ARG A 86 29.27 -22.24 43.00
CA ARG A 86 28.04 -21.50 42.63
C ARG A 86 28.32 -20.41 41.61
N PHE A 87 29.47 -19.74 41.72
CA PHE A 87 29.88 -18.73 40.74
C PHE A 87 30.18 -19.37 39.39
N GLU A 88 30.87 -20.51 39.35
CA GLU A 88 31.09 -21.29 38.13
C GLU A 88 29.78 -21.76 37.49
N GLU A 89 28.83 -22.29 38.29
CA GLU A 89 27.48 -22.67 37.83
C GLU A 89 26.73 -21.46 37.25
N MET A 90 26.81 -20.30 37.91
CA MET A 90 26.17 -19.07 37.46
C MET A 90 26.79 -18.55 36.16
N GLN A 91 28.11 -18.53 36.05
CA GLN A 91 28.81 -18.14 34.81
C GLN A 91 28.42 -19.07 33.66
N ARG A 92 28.36 -20.39 33.90
CA ARG A 92 27.91 -21.36 32.91
C ARG A 92 26.48 -21.10 32.45
N ARG A 93 25.55 -20.87 33.39
CA ARG A 93 24.15 -20.52 33.08
C ARG A 93 24.03 -19.19 32.32
N ILE A 94 24.88 -18.21 32.61
CA ILE A 94 24.89 -16.93 31.89
C ILE A 94 25.32 -17.16 30.43
N VAL A 95 26.37 -17.96 30.20
CA VAL A 95 26.81 -18.32 28.85
C VAL A 95 25.72 -19.11 28.12
N GLU A 96 25.17 -20.15 28.75
CA GLU A 96 24.07 -20.96 28.17
C GLU A 96 22.85 -20.11 27.83
N ARG A 97 22.40 -19.23 28.74
CA ARG A 97 21.28 -18.31 28.44
C ARG A 97 21.63 -17.30 27.36
N ARG A 98 22.87 -16.82 27.31
CA ARG A 98 23.30 -15.89 26.26
C ARG A 98 23.28 -16.61 24.91
N ASP A 99 23.71 -17.86 24.86
CA ASP A 99 23.67 -18.68 23.65
C ASP A 99 22.23 -19.02 23.25
N GLU A 100 21.34 -19.33 24.20
CA GLU A 100 19.91 -19.54 23.96
C GLU A 100 19.22 -18.27 23.47
N ILE A 101 19.45 -17.12 24.12
CA ILE A 101 18.92 -15.82 23.69
C ILE A 101 19.48 -15.45 22.32
N ARG A 102 20.75 -15.75 22.05
CA ARG A 102 21.36 -15.53 20.75
C ARG A 102 20.75 -16.44 19.69
N LEU A 103 20.49 -17.71 20.00
CA LEU A 103 19.87 -18.66 19.09
C LEU A 103 18.41 -18.26 18.79
N ILE A 104 17.64 -17.87 19.81
CA ILE A 104 16.29 -17.33 19.65
C ILE A 104 16.34 -16.04 18.84
N ALA A 105 17.25 -15.12 19.16
CA ALA A 105 17.42 -13.89 18.39
C ALA A 105 17.84 -14.17 16.94
N GLU A 106 18.71 -15.14 16.69
CA GLU A 106 19.12 -15.60 15.35
C GLU A 106 17.96 -16.27 14.61
N GLU A 107 17.11 -17.06 15.28
CA GLU A 107 15.92 -17.69 14.69
C GLU A 107 14.81 -16.65 14.43
N GLU A 108 14.66 -15.65 15.29
CA GLU A 108 13.70 -14.57 15.15
C GLU A 108 14.16 -13.49 14.17
N SER A 109 15.47 -13.28 14.02
CA SER A 109 16.11 -12.39 13.05
C SER A 109 16.45 -13.07 11.73
N ALA A 110 16.36 -14.41 11.67
CA ALA A 110 16.44 -15.12 10.40
C ALA A 110 15.40 -14.51 9.46
N ALA A 111 15.87 -14.13 8.26
CA ALA A 111 14.98 -13.76 7.18
C ALA A 111 13.89 -14.84 7.06
N ALA A 112 12.67 -14.45 6.69
CA ALA A 112 11.66 -15.46 6.38
C ALA A 112 12.30 -16.44 5.39
N PRO A 113 12.12 -17.76 5.56
CA PRO A 113 12.62 -18.73 4.61
C PRO A 113 12.22 -18.22 3.23
N THR A 114 13.21 -18.13 2.36
CA THR A 114 13.04 -17.73 0.96
C THR A 114 11.95 -18.54 0.26
N ASP A 115 11.58 -19.69 0.86
CA ASP A 115 10.63 -20.68 0.39
C ASP A 115 9.23 -20.65 1.07
N LEU A 116 8.91 -19.70 1.95
CA LEU A 116 7.49 -19.55 2.34
C LEU A 116 6.62 -19.07 1.15
N ALA A 117 7.23 -18.38 0.18
CA ALA A 117 6.61 -18.10 -1.11
C ALA A 117 6.53 -19.35 -2.01
N GLY A 118 7.44 -20.33 -1.87
CA GLY A 118 7.35 -21.58 -2.63
C GLY A 118 6.26 -22.53 -2.14
N GLY A 119 5.78 -22.36 -0.90
CA GLY A 119 4.60 -23.05 -0.39
C GLY A 119 3.26 -22.36 -0.72
N PHE A 120 3.27 -21.03 -0.89
CA PHE A 120 2.07 -20.26 -1.19
C PHE A 120 2.10 -19.78 -2.65
N SER A 121 1.58 -20.62 -3.53
CA SER A 121 1.20 -20.24 -4.89
C SER A 121 -0.28 -19.90 -4.86
N ALA A 122 -0.64 -18.67 -5.25
CA ALA A 122 -2.04 -18.35 -5.52
C ALA A 122 -2.60 -19.41 -6.50
N PRO A 123 -3.83 -19.88 -6.32
CA PRO A 123 -4.41 -20.85 -7.24
C PRO A 123 -4.32 -20.32 -8.67
N ASP A 124 -3.93 -21.19 -9.60
CA ASP A 124 -3.88 -20.84 -11.00
C ASP A 124 -5.25 -20.28 -11.43
N ALA A 125 -5.24 -19.05 -11.96
CA ALA A 125 -6.42 -18.46 -12.54
C ALA A 125 -6.88 -19.31 -13.74
N PRO A 126 -8.21 -19.47 -13.96
CA PRO A 126 -8.71 -20.07 -15.18
C PRO A 126 -8.16 -19.32 -16.39
N GLU A 127 -7.77 -20.03 -17.45
CA GLU A 127 -7.22 -19.37 -18.65
C GLU A 127 -8.19 -18.31 -19.22
N TYR A 128 -7.64 -17.16 -19.59
CA TYR A 128 -8.39 -16.09 -20.23
C TYR A 128 -9.11 -16.56 -21.49
N ARG A 129 -10.36 -16.13 -21.64
CA ARG A 129 -11.15 -16.35 -22.85
C ARG A 129 -11.75 -15.04 -23.31
N ALA A 130 -11.34 -14.59 -24.49
CA ALA A 130 -11.93 -13.42 -25.12
C ALA A 130 -13.45 -13.61 -25.30
N VAL A 131 -14.20 -12.56 -25.00
CA VAL A 131 -15.64 -12.52 -25.25
C VAL A 131 -15.88 -12.42 -26.75
N ALA A 132 -16.82 -13.21 -27.27
CA ALA A 132 -17.07 -13.23 -28.70
C ALA A 132 -17.65 -11.89 -29.19
N ALA A 133 -17.15 -11.41 -30.33
CA ALA A 133 -17.70 -10.22 -30.98
C ALA A 133 -19.14 -10.45 -31.46
N ASN A 134 -19.90 -9.36 -31.62
CA ASN A 134 -21.29 -9.34 -32.10
C ASN A 134 -22.30 -10.06 -31.19
N GLN A 135 -21.95 -10.27 -29.92
CA GLN A 135 -22.90 -10.73 -28.91
C GLN A 135 -23.85 -9.60 -28.49
N ASP A 136 -25.04 -9.97 -27.98
CA ASP A 136 -25.91 -8.98 -27.35
C ASP A 136 -25.27 -8.41 -26.07
N LEU A 137 -25.80 -7.30 -25.55
CA LEU A 137 -25.21 -6.62 -24.38
C LEU A 137 -25.20 -7.53 -23.14
N GLN A 138 -26.25 -8.35 -22.95
CA GLN A 138 -26.34 -9.24 -21.80
C GLN A 138 -25.25 -10.31 -21.85
N GLN A 139 -25.07 -10.95 -23.00
CA GLN A 139 -24.03 -11.95 -23.24
C GLN A 139 -22.64 -11.33 -23.09
N THR A 140 -22.41 -10.15 -23.64
CA THR A 140 -21.13 -9.44 -23.55
C THR A 140 -20.77 -9.14 -22.10
N LEU A 141 -21.69 -8.54 -21.33
CA LEU A 141 -21.46 -8.22 -19.92
C LEU A 141 -21.35 -9.47 -19.04
N THR A 142 -22.05 -10.55 -19.41
CA THR A 142 -21.92 -11.85 -18.75
C THR A 142 -20.51 -12.41 -18.96
N GLY A 143 -20.01 -12.37 -20.20
CA GLY A 143 -18.63 -12.76 -20.52
C GLY A 143 -17.59 -11.91 -19.78
N ILE A 144 -17.79 -10.58 -19.71
CA ILE A 144 -16.94 -9.67 -18.91
C ILE A 144 -16.95 -10.07 -17.44
N ARG A 145 -18.13 -10.26 -16.83
CA ARG A 145 -18.28 -10.69 -15.44
C ARG A 145 -17.53 -12.00 -15.20
N ASP A 146 -17.70 -12.98 -16.08
CA ASP A 146 -17.11 -14.31 -15.91
C ASP A 146 -15.57 -14.24 -16.02
N GLN A 147 -15.02 -13.43 -16.94
CA GLN A 147 -13.58 -13.20 -17.04
C GLN A 147 -13.03 -12.43 -15.84
N LEU A 148 -13.75 -11.42 -15.33
CA LEU A 148 -13.35 -10.71 -14.12
C LEU A 148 -13.33 -11.62 -12.89
N LEU A 149 -14.35 -12.47 -12.73
CA LEU A 149 -14.38 -13.47 -11.67
C LEU A 149 -13.27 -14.51 -11.83
N ALA A 150 -12.81 -14.77 -13.05
CA ALA A 150 -11.61 -15.55 -13.34
C ALA A 150 -10.30 -14.77 -13.13
N GLY A 151 -10.37 -13.50 -12.73
CA GLY A 151 -9.21 -12.67 -12.43
C GLY A 151 -8.70 -11.80 -13.59
N HIS A 152 -9.40 -11.75 -14.73
CA HIS A 152 -8.90 -11.13 -15.96
C HIS A 152 -9.51 -9.76 -16.27
N PRO A 153 -8.97 -8.64 -15.74
CA PRO A 153 -9.46 -7.30 -16.06
C PRO A 153 -9.18 -6.87 -17.50
N ARG A 154 -8.27 -7.52 -18.24
CA ARG A 154 -8.02 -7.17 -19.66
C ARG A 154 -9.27 -7.29 -20.54
N VAL A 155 -10.25 -8.10 -20.11
CA VAL A 155 -11.51 -8.28 -20.82
C VAL A 155 -12.22 -6.96 -21.12
N PHE A 156 -12.10 -5.94 -20.26
CA PHE A 156 -12.74 -4.64 -20.49
C PHE A 156 -12.20 -3.93 -21.72
N TYR A 157 -10.90 -4.04 -21.99
CA TYR A 157 -10.27 -3.47 -23.18
C TYR A 157 -10.64 -4.28 -24.42
N ASP A 158 -10.57 -5.60 -24.34
CA ASP A 158 -10.81 -6.50 -25.48
C ASP A 158 -12.26 -6.45 -26.00
N THR A 159 -13.19 -6.06 -25.14
CA THR A 159 -14.62 -5.93 -25.46
C THR A 159 -15.01 -4.54 -25.98
N LEU A 160 -14.07 -3.58 -26.01
CA LEU A 160 -14.30 -2.29 -26.63
C LEU A 160 -14.42 -2.42 -28.16
N PRO A 161 -15.28 -1.61 -28.80
CA PRO A 161 -15.28 -1.45 -30.25
C PRO A 161 -13.89 -1.07 -30.79
N ASP A 162 -13.56 -1.51 -32.00
CA ASP A 162 -12.24 -1.24 -32.63
C ASP A 162 -11.90 0.24 -32.69
N SER A 163 -12.88 1.08 -32.99
CA SER A 163 -12.74 2.54 -33.01
C SER A 163 -12.38 3.10 -31.63
N GLN A 164 -12.95 2.55 -30.56
CA GLN A 164 -12.68 2.95 -29.19
C GLN A 164 -11.31 2.46 -28.71
N ARG A 165 -10.91 1.23 -29.08
CA ARG A 165 -9.55 0.72 -28.82
C ARG A 165 -8.50 1.59 -29.48
N THR A 166 -8.68 1.92 -30.75
CA THR A 166 -7.76 2.80 -31.48
C THR A 166 -7.64 4.17 -30.83
N ALA A 167 -8.75 4.74 -30.38
CA ALA A 167 -8.76 6.02 -29.67
C ALA A 167 -8.06 5.93 -28.31
N PHE A 168 -8.31 4.86 -27.54
CA PHE A 168 -7.63 4.58 -26.27
C PHE A 168 -6.12 4.41 -26.46
N ASP A 169 -5.69 3.60 -27.43
CA ASP A 169 -4.28 3.33 -27.71
C ASP A 169 -3.53 4.62 -28.07
N ARG A 170 -4.14 5.48 -28.90
CA ARG A 170 -3.60 6.80 -29.22
C ARG A 170 -3.48 7.67 -27.98
N TRP A 171 -4.56 7.78 -27.21
CA TRP A 171 -4.60 8.57 -25.99
C TRP A 171 -3.54 8.10 -24.99
N PHE A 172 -3.43 6.79 -24.78
CA PHE A 172 -2.46 6.18 -23.87
C PHE A 172 -1.02 6.43 -24.34
N GLY A 173 -0.73 6.23 -25.63
CA GLY A 173 0.60 6.49 -26.18
C GLY A 173 1.02 7.95 -26.00
N ILE A 174 0.08 8.91 -26.10
CA ILE A 174 0.35 10.30 -25.76
C ILE A 174 0.58 10.44 -24.24
N ALA A 175 -0.30 9.89 -23.41
CA ALA A 175 -0.20 9.97 -21.96
C ALA A 175 1.17 9.48 -21.44
N VAL A 176 1.64 8.33 -21.91
CA VAL A 176 2.96 7.77 -21.52
C VAL A 176 4.11 8.68 -21.91
N ARG A 177 4.06 9.37 -23.06
CA ARG A 177 5.09 10.36 -23.43
C ARG A 177 5.05 11.60 -22.55
N LYS A 178 3.88 11.96 -22.01
CA LYS A 178 3.75 13.12 -21.12
C LYS A 178 4.23 12.82 -19.70
N VAL A 179 4.20 11.56 -19.27
CA VAL A 179 4.64 11.15 -17.93
C VAL A 179 6.13 11.42 -17.75
N ASP A 180 6.48 12.14 -16.68
CA ASP A 180 7.87 12.29 -16.22
C ASP A 180 8.41 10.94 -15.77
N ALA A 181 9.38 10.41 -16.51
CA ALA A 181 9.94 9.08 -16.29
C ALA A 181 10.52 8.91 -14.87
N GLY A 182 11.16 9.96 -14.33
CA GLY A 182 11.79 9.91 -13.00
C GLY A 182 10.77 9.72 -11.87
N SER A 183 9.69 10.50 -11.87
CA SER A 183 8.62 10.37 -10.88
C SER A 183 7.87 9.04 -11.02
N TYR A 184 7.65 8.57 -12.25
CA TYR A 184 7.02 7.27 -12.49
C TYR A 184 7.88 6.11 -12.00
N ASP A 185 9.16 6.08 -12.35
CA ASP A 185 10.08 5.03 -11.92
C ASP A 185 10.21 4.99 -10.39
N SER A 186 10.24 6.16 -9.76
CA SER A 186 10.22 6.26 -8.29
C SER A 186 8.95 5.62 -7.72
N ALA A 187 7.77 6.03 -8.19
CA ALA A 187 6.49 5.49 -7.76
C ALA A 187 6.41 3.96 -7.96
N ARG A 188 6.81 3.48 -9.14
CA ARG A 188 6.86 2.06 -9.49
C ARG A 188 7.76 1.29 -8.52
N ARG A 189 8.99 1.75 -8.28
CA ARG A 189 9.95 1.10 -7.37
C ARG A 189 9.45 1.05 -5.93
N THR A 190 8.81 2.12 -5.44
CA THR A 190 8.21 2.12 -4.10
C THR A 190 7.12 1.05 -3.99
N LEU A 191 6.23 0.93 -4.98
CA LEU A 191 5.18 -0.09 -4.98
C LEU A 191 5.74 -1.51 -5.09
N ALA A 192 6.75 -1.72 -5.94
CA ALA A 192 7.43 -3.02 -6.05
C ALA A 192 8.14 -3.39 -4.73
N THR A 193 8.77 -2.42 -4.07
CA THR A 193 9.43 -2.60 -2.76
C THR A 193 8.42 -2.91 -1.66
N PHE A 194 7.23 -2.30 -1.70
CA PHE A 194 6.15 -2.64 -0.79
C PHE A 194 5.70 -4.11 -0.97
N GLY A 195 5.54 -4.54 -2.23
CA GLY A 195 5.26 -5.94 -2.53
C GLY A 195 6.35 -6.88 -2.01
N GLU A 196 7.62 -6.54 -2.27
CA GLU A 196 8.78 -7.28 -1.78
C GLU A 196 8.86 -7.33 -0.25
N LEU A 197 8.51 -6.25 0.45
CA LEU A 197 8.45 -6.22 1.92
C LEU A 197 7.47 -7.28 2.45
N ILE A 198 6.27 -7.35 1.86
CA ILE A 198 5.24 -8.31 2.27
C ILE A 198 5.76 -9.73 2.11
N VAL A 199 6.35 -10.05 0.96
CA VAL A 199 6.83 -11.40 0.64
C VAL A 199 8.06 -11.78 1.49
N SER A 200 9.06 -10.89 1.54
CA SER A 200 10.35 -11.17 2.19
C SER A 200 10.31 -11.06 3.72
N ARG A 201 9.43 -10.21 4.28
CA ARG A 201 9.30 -9.99 5.74
C ARG A 201 8.00 -10.55 6.32
N GLN A 202 7.31 -11.45 5.61
CA GLN A 202 6.01 -12.00 6.01
C GLN A 202 5.95 -12.50 7.46
N ARG A 203 6.97 -13.21 7.96
CA ARG A 203 7.00 -13.72 9.34
C ARG A 203 6.98 -12.59 10.36
N TRP A 204 7.75 -11.54 10.10
CA TRP A 204 7.81 -10.38 10.97
C TRP A 204 6.52 -9.59 10.86
N LEU A 205 6.03 -9.36 9.65
CA LEU A 205 4.78 -8.66 9.38
C LEU A 205 3.59 -9.33 10.08
N PHE A 206 3.35 -10.62 9.87
CA PHE A 206 2.21 -11.33 10.46
C PHE A 206 2.38 -11.66 11.94
N SER A 207 3.58 -11.59 12.50
CA SER A 207 3.78 -11.64 13.96
C SER A 207 3.42 -10.33 14.68
N HIS A 208 3.24 -9.23 13.93
CA HIS A 208 2.85 -7.96 14.51
C HIS A 208 1.38 -8.00 14.98
N PRO A 209 1.03 -7.59 16.22
CA PRO A 209 -0.33 -7.77 16.75
C PRO A 209 -1.44 -7.14 15.89
N GLN A 210 -1.17 -5.98 15.29
CA GLN A 210 -2.15 -5.30 14.44
C GLN A 210 -2.36 -6.04 13.11
N PHE A 211 -1.30 -6.59 12.51
CA PHE A 211 -1.40 -7.37 11.28
C PHE A 211 -1.95 -8.77 11.53
N ALA A 212 -1.57 -9.42 12.63
CA ALA A 212 -2.14 -10.71 13.01
C ALA A 212 -3.68 -10.63 13.11
N ALA A 213 -4.20 -9.53 13.66
CA ALA A 213 -5.64 -9.29 13.75
C ALA A 213 -6.30 -8.99 12.40
N LEU A 214 -5.62 -8.29 11.49
CA LEU A 214 -6.13 -7.96 10.16
C LEU A 214 -6.04 -9.12 9.18
N ALA A 215 -4.96 -9.89 9.26
CA ALA A 215 -4.61 -10.93 8.32
C ALA A 215 -5.14 -12.30 8.72
N SER A 216 -5.71 -12.47 9.93
CA SER A 216 -6.21 -13.77 10.37
C SER A 216 -7.17 -14.38 9.36
N GLY A 217 -6.76 -15.47 8.70
CA GLY A 217 -7.54 -16.15 7.66
C GLY A 217 -7.45 -15.53 6.27
N SER A 218 -6.56 -14.55 6.05
CA SER A 218 -6.29 -13.89 4.76
C SER A 218 -4.79 -13.69 4.51
N GLU A 219 -3.93 -14.36 5.28
CA GLU A 219 -2.47 -14.30 5.12
C GLU A 219 -2.06 -14.64 3.68
N GLY A 220 -2.74 -15.63 3.09
CA GLY A 220 -2.57 -15.99 1.70
C GLY A 220 -2.86 -14.83 0.75
N THR A 221 -4.04 -14.23 0.84
CA THR A 221 -4.39 -13.06 0.01
C THR A 221 -3.38 -11.91 0.15
N TRP A 222 -2.86 -11.65 1.36
CA TRP A 222 -1.80 -10.65 1.54
C TRP A 222 -0.51 -11.02 0.81
N LEU A 223 -0.06 -12.27 0.92
CA LEU A 223 1.14 -12.76 0.23
C LEU A 223 0.98 -12.73 -1.29
N ALA A 224 -0.17 -13.18 -1.80
CA ALA A 224 -0.52 -13.11 -3.22
C ALA A 224 -0.46 -11.65 -3.70
N THR A 225 -1.09 -10.74 -2.97
CA THR A 225 -1.08 -9.31 -3.28
C THR A 225 0.34 -8.73 -3.27
N GLY A 226 1.16 -9.10 -2.29
CA GLY A 226 2.57 -8.69 -2.24
C GLY A 226 3.36 -9.15 -3.46
N ALA A 227 3.19 -10.41 -3.86
CA ALA A 227 3.82 -10.96 -5.07
C ALA A 227 3.34 -10.26 -6.34
N ALA A 228 2.03 -10.08 -6.52
CA ALA A 228 1.49 -9.36 -7.68
C ALA A 228 1.95 -7.90 -7.73
N LEU A 229 2.03 -7.19 -6.60
CA LEU A 229 2.56 -5.82 -6.59
C LEU A 229 4.02 -5.79 -7.03
N ARG A 230 4.85 -6.70 -6.51
CA ARG A 230 6.25 -6.82 -6.91
C ARG A 230 6.39 -7.08 -8.41
N ASP A 231 5.63 -8.04 -8.93
CA ASP A 231 5.77 -8.52 -10.31
C ASP A 231 5.14 -7.53 -11.30
N LEU A 232 3.94 -6.99 -11.02
CA LEU A 232 3.27 -5.96 -11.82
C LEU A 232 4.09 -4.69 -11.92
N PHE A 233 4.66 -4.23 -10.80
CA PHE A 233 5.50 -3.04 -10.76
C PHE A 233 6.98 -3.34 -11.02
N SER A 234 7.30 -4.50 -11.58
CA SER A 234 8.66 -4.78 -12.06
C SER A 234 8.99 -3.91 -13.30
N ASP A 235 10.28 -3.76 -13.58
CA ASP A 235 10.73 -3.04 -14.78
C ASP A 235 10.29 -3.77 -16.06
N GLU A 236 10.19 -5.10 -15.97
CA GLU A 236 9.75 -5.95 -17.06
C GLU A 236 8.28 -5.80 -17.39
N VAL A 237 7.38 -5.45 -16.47
CA VAL A 237 5.94 -5.37 -16.80
C VAL A 237 5.48 -3.94 -17.03
N THR A 238 5.89 -3.00 -16.17
CA THR A 238 5.41 -1.61 -16.20
C THR A 238 6.54 -0.57 -16.28
N GLY A 239 7.78 -0.96 -16.60
CA GLY A 239 8.86 0.01 -16.84
C GLY A 239 8.48 1.04 -17.92
N VAL A 240 8.88 2.31 -17.75
CA VAL A 240 8.51 3.41 -18.67
C VAL A 240 8.86 3.10 -20.11
N GLU A 241 10.04 2.53 -20.36
CA GLU A 241 10.47 2.18 -21.71
C GLU A 241 9.59 1.07 -22.31
N ARG A 242 9.12 0.13 -21.49
CA ARG A 242 8.13 -0.87 -21.94
C ARG A 242 6.80 -0.21 -22.28
N LEU A 243 6.30 0.68 -21.43
CA LEU A 243 5.07 1.44 -21.71
C LEU A 243 5.16 2.24 -23.02
N ARG A 244 6.35 2.73 -23.38
CA ARG A 244 6.60 3.52 -24.59
C ARG A 244 6.72 2.67 -25.87
N THR A 245 7.18 1.42 -25.74
CA THR A 245 7.57 0.59 -26.88
C THR A 245 6.61 -0.57 -27.15
N THR A 246 5.88 -1.02 -26.14
CA THR A 246 4.96 -2.16 -26.22
C THR A 246 3.56 -1.70 -26.62
N SER A 247 2.86 -2.52 -27.40
CA SER A 247 1.46 -2.26 -27.74
C SER A 247 0.55 -2.42 -26.52
N ILE A 248 -0.57 -1.70 -26.47
CA ILE A 248 -1.53 -1.82 -25.36
C ILE A 248 -2.04 -3.24 -25.13
N PRO A 249 -2.46 -4.00 -26.17
CA PRO A 249 -2.92 -5.37 -25.97
C PRO A 249 -1.86 -6.25 -25.31
N GLU A 250 -0.60 -6.13 -25.73
CA GLU A 250 0.51 -6.90 -25.18
C GLU A 250 0.86 -6.47 -23.75
N LEU A 251 0.82 -5.17 -23.46
CA LEU A 251 1.00 -4.64 -22.11
C LEU A 251 -0.08 -5.15 -21.16
N LEU A 252 -1.35 -5.03 -21.57
CA LEU A 252 -2.48 -5.49 -20.77
C LEU A 252 -2.45 -7.00 -20.56
N ALA A 253 -2.07 -7.80 -21.57
CA ALA A 253 -1.88 -9.23 -21.40
C ALA A 253 -0.81 -9.55 -20.35
N GLY A 254 0.35 -8.88 -20.39
CA GLY A 254 1.40 -9.07 -19.39
C GLY A 254 1.00 -8.64 -17.97
N MET A 255 0.27 -7.52 -17.84
CA MET A 255 -0.28 -7.08 -16.55
C MET A 255 -1.32 -8.06 -16.01
N ASP A 256 -2.19 -8.54 -16.89
CA ASP A 256 -3.28 -9.46 -16.59
C ASP A 256 -2.75 -10.83 -16.14
N ASP A 257 -1.76 -11.39 -16.84
CA ASP A 257 -1.09 -12.64 -16.46
C ASP A 257 -0.43 -12.52 -15.06
N ALA A 258 0.10 -11.34 -14.71
CA ALA A 258 0.71 -11.10 -13.39
C ALA A 258 -0.30 -10.99 -12.24
N ILE A 259 -1.50 -10.45 -12.49
CA ILE A 259 -2.49 -10.17 -11.44
C ILE A 259 -3.63 -11.19 -11.37
N ALA A 260 -3.90 -11.95 -12.44
CA ALA A 260 -5.06 -12.82 -12.53
C ALA A 260 -5.14 -13.87 -11.42
N PRO A 261 -4.07 -14.59 -11.06
CA PRO A 261 -4.11 -15.56 -9.95
C PRO A 261 -4.54 -14.90 -8.63
N VAL A 262 -4.06 -13.69 -8.37
CA VAL A 262 -4.35 -12.94 -7.13
C VAL A 262 -5.78 -12.46 -7.09
N LEU A 263 -6.27 -11.89 -8.20
CA LEU A 263 -7.66 -11.45 -8.30
C LEU A 263 -8.62 -12.63 -8.22
N TYR A 264 -8.32 -13.74 -8.89
CA TYR A 264 -9.09 -14.97 -8.84
C TYR A 264 -9.21 -15.51 -7.41
N GLN A 265 -8.08 -15.57 -6.70
CA GLN A 265 -8.06 -15.95 -5.28
C GLN A 265 -8.92 -15.01 -4.43
N ALA A 266 -8.74 -13.70 -4.58
CA ALA A 266 -9.49 -12.71 -3.81
C ALA A 266 -11.00 -12.81 -4.05
N PHE A 267 -11.45 -13.02 -5.29
CA PHE A 267 -12.87 -13.23 -5.61
C PHE A 267 -13.43 -14.54 -5.04
N THR A 268 -12.60 -15.58 -4.99
CA THR A 268 -12.97 -16.88 -4.42
C THR A 268 -13.08 -16.82 -2.90
N GLU A 269 -12.09 -16.24 -2.22
CA GLU A 269 -12.05 -16.14 -0.75
C GLU A 269 -13.11 -15.18 -0.19
N SER A 270 -13.38 -14.06 -0.89
CA SER A 270 -14.42 -13.10 -0.49
C SER A 270 -15.84 -13.64 -0.66
N GLY A 271 -16.01 -14.78 -1.36
CA GLY A 271 -17.32 -15.30 -1.74
C GLY A 271 -18.04 -14.44 -2.79
N LEU A 272 -17.38 -13.42 -3.36
CA LEU A 272 -17.95 -12.57 -4.41
C LEU A 272 -18.34 -13.38 -5.64
N ALA A 273 -17.60 -14.45 -5.96
CA ALA A 273 -17.95 -15.37 -7.03
C ALA A 273 -19.34 -16.03 -6.80
N ALA A 274 -19.70 -16.34 -5.56
CA ALA A 274 -21.02 -16.89 -5.21
C ALA A 274 -22.13 -15.81 -5.21
N MET A 275 -21.74 -14.53 -5.13
CA MET A 275 -22.63 -13.37 -5.17
C MET A 275 -22.61 -12.67 -6.54
N ALA A 276 -22.13 -13.35 -7.59
CA ALA A 276 -22.07 -12.79 -8.93
C ALA A 276 -23.44 -12.25 -9.37
N PRO A 277 -23.56 -10.96 -9.75
CA PRO A 277 -24.83 -10.40 -10.16
C PRO A 277 -25.31 -11.08 -11.45
N ASP A 278 -26.61 -11.31 -11.52
CA ASP A 278 -27.29 -11.61 -12.77
C ASP A 278 -27.39 -10.33 -13.61
N ILE A 279 -27.40 -10.49 -14.93
CA ILE A 279 -27.40 -9.36 -15.86
C ILE A 279 -28.65 -9.46 -16.71
N GLN A 280 -29.49 -8.44 -16.64
CA GLN A 280 -30.75 -8.37 -17.36
C GLN A 280 -30.73 -7.18 -18.31
N ALA A 281 -30.73 -7.44 -19.61
CA ALA A 281 -30.74 -6.39 -20.61
C ALA A 281 -32.15 -6.14 -21.16
N THR A 282 -32.52 -4.87 -21.26
CA THR A 282 -33.77 -4.42 -21.88
C THR A 282 -33.46 -3.42 -23.00
N PRO A 283 -34.02 -3.63 -24.22
CA PRO A 283 -33.87 -2.65 -25.29
C PRO A 283 -34.45 -1.29 -24.89
N GLY A 284 -33.67 -0.22 -25.09
CA GLY A 284 -34.08 1.16 -24.89
C GLY A 284 -34.68 1.77 -26.17
N GLN A 285 -35.33 2.93 -26.04
CA GLN A 285 -36.00 3.61 -27.16
C GLN A 285 -35.03 4.30 -28.14
N ASP A 286 -33.82 4.65 -27.67
CA ASP A 286 -32.84 5.43 -28.45
C ASP A 286 -31.79 4.56 -29.17
N GLY A 287 -32.10 3.29 -29.43
CA GLY A 287 -31.16 2.32 -29.99
C GLY A 287 -30.09 1.82 -29.01
N GLY A 288 -30.07 2.33 -27.77
CA GLY A 288 -29.30 1.77 -26.67
C GLY A 288 -30.00 0.58 -26.02
N THR A 289 -29.26 -0.21 -25.26
CA THR A 289 -29.77 -1.31 -24.43
C THR A 289 -29.38 -1.04 -22.97
N THR A 290 -30.35 -1.09 -22.06
CA THR A 290 -30.09 -0.91 -20.63
C THR A 290 -29.86 -2.26 -19.98
N ALA A 291 -28.67 -2.52 -19.48
CA ALA A 291 -28.36 -3.69 -18.67
C ALA A 291 -28.44 -3.34 -17.18
N SER A 292 -29.25 -4.09 -16.42
CA SER A 292 -29.34 -4.00 -14.97
C SER A 292 -28.53 -5.12 -14.32
N LEU A 293 -27.72 -4.78 -13.32
CA LEU A 293 -27.02 -5.75 -12.48
C LEU A 293 -27.94 -6.10 -11.30
N VAL A 294 -28.34 -7.36 -11.21
CA VAL A 294 -29.34 -7.85 -10.25
C VAL A 294 -28.69 -8.85 -9.32
N LEU A 295 -28.66 -8.53 -8.02
CA LEU A 295 -28.29 -9.51 -7.00
C LEU A 295 -29.52 -10.33 -6.59
N PRO A 296 -29.40 -11.66 -6.38
CA PRO A 296 -30.54 -12.53 -6.06
C PRO A 296 -31.37 -12.08 -4.85
N VAL A 297 -30.74 -11.45 -3.86
CA VAL A 297 -31.37 -11.07 -2.58
C VAL A 297 -31.77 -9.58 -2.55
N ILE A 298 -31.00 -8.72 -3.20
CA ILE A 298 -31.11 -7.25 -3.06
C ILE A 298 -31.87 -6.63 -4.26
N GLY A 299 -31.98 -7.36 -5.37
CA GLY A 299 -32.55 -6.84 -6.61
C GLY A 299 -31.52 -6.03 -7.39
N SER A 300 -31.99 -5.08 -8.19
CA SER A 300 -31.10 -4.23 -9.02
C SER A 300 -30.23 -3.35 -8.15
N ILE A 301 -28.90 -3.46 -8.33
CA ILE A 301 -27.89 -2.65 -7.64
C ILE A 301 -27.30 -1.54 -8.52
N GLY A 302 -27.61 -1.57 -9.82
CA GLY A 302 -27.10 -0.60 -10.78
C GLY A 302 -27.57 -0.92 -12.19
N SER A 303 -27.47 0.07 -13.06
CA SER A 303 -27.77 -0.10 -14.48
C SER A 303 -26.76 0.63 -15.33
N VAL A 304 -26.46 0.06 -16.49
CA VAL A 304 -25.59 0.64 -17.50
C VAL A 304 -26.30 0.64 -18.85
N VAL A 305 -26.14 1.70 -19.63
CA VAL A 305 -26.69 1.78 -20.99
C VAL A 305 -25.57 1.53 -21.98
N GLY A 306 -25.74 0.51 -22.82
CA GLY A 306 -24.82 0.13 -23.89
C GLY A 306 -25.36 0.51 -25.28
N TYR A 307 -24.49 0.99 -26.17
CA TYR A 307 -24.80 1.18 -27.58
C TYR A 307 -23.92 0.26 -28.44
N PRO A 308 -24.48 -0.51 -29.39
CA PRO A 308 -23.69 -1.40 -30.24
C PRO A 308 -22.87 -0.59 -31.25
N GLN A 309 -21.60 -0.93 -31.42
CA GLN A 309 -20.71 -0.30 -32.40
C GLN A 309 -19.58 -1.24 -32.80
N ASP A 310 -19.27 -1.34 -34.11
CA ASP A 310 -18.14 -2.10 -34.65
C ASP A 310 -18.00 -3.53 -34.09
N GLY A 311 -19.13 -4.21 -33.87
CA GLY A 311 -19.17 -5.56 -33.29
C GLY A 311 -18.90 -5.65 -31.78
N GLY A 312 -18.74 -4.52 -31.09
CA GLY A 312 -18.65 -4.39 -29.63
C GLY A 312 -19.72 -3.45 -29.04
N TRP A 313 -19.50 -3.01 -27.80
CA TRP A 313 -20.45 -2.16 -27.07
C TRP A 313 -19.77 -0.95 -26.40
N ILE A 314 -20.44 0.20 -26.45
CA ILE A 314 -20.09 1.41 -25.69
C ILE A 314 -21.02 1.49 -24.47
N TRP A 315 -20.50 1.23 -23.27
CA TRP A 315 -21.30 1.16 -22.04
C TRP A 315 -21.03 2.28 -21.02
N TRP A 316 -20.39 3.37 -21.42
CA TRP A 316 -20.12 4.52 -20.52
C TRP A 316 -21.31 5.49 -20.41
N GLY A 317 -22.49 5.09 -20.91
CA GLY A 317 -23.71 5.90 -20.93
C GLY A 317 -23.80 6.90 -22.09
N ASP A 318 -22.71 7.14 -22.81
CA ASP A 318 -22.68 8.03 -23.98
C ASP A 318 -23.09 7.32 -25.25
N LYS A 319 -23.74 8.08 -26.13
CA LYS A 319 -23.91 7.69 -27.53
C LYS A 319 -22.54 7.64 -28.24
N PRO A 320 -22.39 6.82 -29.30
CA PRO A 320 -21.15 6.68 -30.06
C PRO A 320 -20.45 8.01 -30.41
N GLU A 321 -21.21 9.01 -30.87
CA GLU A 321 -20.67 10.29 -31.30
C GLU A 321 -20.09 11.09 -30.12
N ALA A 322 -20.76 11.02 -28.96
CA ALA A 322 -20.31 11.69 -27.74
C ALA A 322 -19.07 11.01 -27.14
N ALA A 323 -19.00 9.67 -27.20
CA ALA A 323 -17.82 8.93 -26.79
C ALA A 323 -16.61 9.28 -27.67
N ALA A 324 -16.78 9.33 -28.99
CA ALA A 324 -15.74 9.74 -29.93
C ALA A 324 -15.26 11.18 -29.69
N ALA A 325 -16.20 12.13 -29.52
CA ALA A 325 -15.86 13.52 -29.20
C ALA A 325 -15.09 13.65 -27.89
N ARG A 326 -15.43 12.84 -26.87
CA ARG A 326 -14.72 12.84 -25.58
C ARG A 326 -13.29 12.34 -25.72
N TRP A 327 -13.05 11.25 -26.46
CA TRP A 327 -11.69 10.78 -26.72
C TRP A 327 -10.86 11.83 -27.43
N GLN A 328 -11.43 12.50 -28.42
CA GLN A 328 -10.76 13.59 -29.12
C GLN A 328 -10.41 14.72 -28.14
N GLN A 329 -11.36 15.16 -27.32
CA GLN A 329 -11.14 16.21 -26.32
C GLN A 329 -10.02 15.84 -25.33
N TRP A 330 -10.02 14.60 -24.80
CA TRP A 330 -8.98 14.13 -23.89
C TRP A 330 -7.61 14.03 -24.55
N THR A 331 -7.59 13.61 -25.81
CA THR A 331 -6.36 13.54 -26.62
C THR A 331 -5.79 14.94 -26.85
N GLU A 332 -6.60 15.90 -27.29
CA GLU A 332 -6.18 17.29 -27.50
C GLU A 332 -5.69 17.94 -26.20
N ALA A 333 -6.38 17.69 -25.08
CA ALA A 333 -5.98 18.19 -23.77
C ALA A 333 -4.62 17.64 -23.32
N LEU A 334 -4.33 16.36 -23.58
CA LEU A 334 -3.01 15.78 -23.30
C LEU A 334 -1.93 16.28 -24.26
N GLU A 335 -2.23 16.42 -25.56
CA GLU A 335 -1.27 16.92 -26.55
C GLU A 335 -0.75 18.32 -26.22
N ALA A 336 -1.57 19.16 -25.57
CA ALA A 336 -1.19 20.50 -25.13
C ALA A 336 -0.16 20.53 -23.98
N ILE A 337 0.06 19.41 -23.30
CA ILE A 337 0.99 19.29 -22.18
C ILE A 337 2.39 18.95 -22.74
N PRO A 338 3.49 19.55 -22.27
CA PRO A 338 4.83 19.16 -22.72
C PRO A 338 5.17 17.69 -22.42
N ASP A 339 6.00 17.06 -23.25
CA ASP A 339 6.51 15.72 -22.96
C ASP A 339 7.34 15.73 -21.66
N ASP A 340 7.36 14.58 -20.96
CA ASP A 340 8.06 14.40 -19.67
C ASP A 340 7.74 15.46 -18.59
N SER A 341 6.54 16.04 -18.61
CA SER A 341 6.17 17.13 -17.70
C SER A 341 5.01 16.80 -16.74
N LEU A 342 4.34 15.67 -16.92
CA LEU A 342 3.33 15.17 -16.00
C LEU A 342 3.98 14.30 -14.93
N PRO A 343 4.20 14.83 -13.71
CA PRO A 343 4.58 13.96 -12.60
C PRO A 343 3.44 13.00 -12.30
N VAL A 344 3.76 11.81 -11.77
CA VAL A 344 2.76 10.97 -11.09
C VAL A 344 1.98 11.86 -10.13
N ALA A 345 0.64 11.84 -10.24
CA ALA A 345 -0.25 12.87 -9.70
C ALA A 345 0.23 13.39 -8.34
N GLN A 346 0.40 14.71 -8.21
CA GLN A 346 0.95 15.38 -7.01
C GLN A 346 0.47 14.82 -5.66
N PRO A 347 -0.83 14.54 -5.43
CA PRO A 347 -1.27 13.92 -4.17
C PRO A 347 -0.71 12.50 -3.96
N LEU A 348 -0.57 11.70 -5.02
CA LEU A 348 0.05 10.38 -4.96
C LEU A 348 1.57 10.48 -4.78
N GLY A 349 2.25 11.41 -5.44
CA GLY A 349 3.70 11.58 -5.32
C GLY A 349 4.16 11.84 -3.88
N GLY A 350 3.45 12.70 -3.14
CA GLY A 350 3.74 12.96 -1.73
C GLY A 350 3.51 11.73 -0.83
N LEU A 351 2.43 10.99 -1.07
CA LEU A 351 2.11 9.76 -0.34
C LEU A 351 3.14 8.66 -0.61
N LEU A 352 3.54 8.47 -1.87
CA LEU A 352 4.54 7.49 -2.27
C LEU A 352 5.93 7.83 -1.72
N GLY A 353 6.33 9.10 -1.72
CA GLY A 353 7.59 9.50 -1.09
C GLY A 353 7.64 9.23 0.41
N GLN A 354 6.51 9.39 1.11
CA GLN A 354 6.40 9.02 2.52
C GLN A 354 6.43 7.50 2.73
N LEU A 355 5.72 6.75 1.88
CA LEU A 355 5.75 5.30 1.89
C LEU A 355 7.18 4.79 1.68
N ASP A 356 7.90 5.32 0.70
CA ASP A 356 9.29 4.98 0.38
C ASP A 356 10.23 5.12 1.58
N GLN A 357 10.13 6.24 2.31
CA GLN A 357 10.93 6.47 3.52
C GLN A 357 10.64 5.43 4.62
N SER A 358 9.36 5.11 4.84
CA SER A 358 8.97 4.09 5.82
C SER A 358 9.40 2.67 5.41
N LEU A 359 9.33 2.37 4.10
CA LEU A 359 9.76 1.09 3.54
C LEU A 359 11.27 0.88 3.70
N ALA A 360 12.07 1.92 3.49
CA ALA A 360 13.52 1.83 3.66
C ALA A 360 13.90 1.41 5.10
N GLY A 361 13.25 1.98 6.11
CA GLY A 361 13.48 1.62 7.52
C GLY A 361 13.06 0.18 7.85
N LEU A 362 11.92 -0.26 7.32
CA LEU A 362 11.43 -1.63 7.49
C LEU A 362 12.31 -2.66 6.76
N MET A 363 12.74 -2.37 5.55
CA MET A 363 13.64 -3.23 4.77
C MET A 363 15.02 -3.34 5.41
N ALA A 364 15.52 -2.26 5.99
CA ALA A 364 16.81 -2.21 6.68
C ALA A 364 16.80 -2.85 8.09
N ALA A 365 15.63 -3.20 8.63
CA ALA A 365 15.54 -3.82 9.94
C ALA A 365 16.28 -5.17 9.98
N SER A 366 17.18 -5.32 10.95
CA SER A 366 18.00 -6.52 11.12
C SER A 366 17.33 -7.61 11.96
N ASN A 367 16.27 -7.26 12.70
CA ASN A 367 15.53 -8.18 13.55
C ASN A 367 14.07 -7.76 13.70
N ARG A 368 13.24 -8.69 14.19
CA ARG A 368 11.80 -8.52 14.37
C ARG A 368 11.44 -7.33 15.27
N GLN A 369 12.15 -7.15 16.39
CA GLN A 369 11.82 -6.06 17.33
C GLN A 369 12.01 -4.68 16.67
N HIS A 370 13.13 -4.48 15.97
CA HIS A 370 13.37 -3.25 15.23
C HIS A 370 12.35 -3.07 14.10
N PHE A 371 12.01 -4.15 13.38
CA PHE A 371 10.97 -4.12 12.35
C PHE A 371 9.61 -3.70 12.93
N HIS A 372 9.17 -4.27 14.05
CA HIS A 372 7.91 -3.91 14.70
C HIS A 372 7.91 -2.47 15.19
N GLN A 373 9.02 -1.97 15.74
CA GLN A 373 9.15 -0.56 16.12
C GLN A 373 8.97 0.37 14.92
N GLN A 374 9.67 0.12 13.81
CA GLN A 374 9.53 0.88 12.57
C GLN A 374 8.10 0.77 12.00
N LEU A 375 7.47 -0.40 12.14
CA LEU A 375 6.12 -0.63 11.67
C LEU A 375 5.09 0.14 12.50
N ASP A 376 5.22 0.16 13.83
CA ASP A 376 4.35 0.94 14.71
C ASP A 376 4.44 2.45 14.42
N GLU A 377 5.61 2.94 14.01
CA GLU A 377 5.80 4.33 13.58
C GLU A 377 5.13 4.60 12.22
N ALA A 378 5.23 3.66 11.27
CA ALA A 378 4.70 3.81 9.91
C ALA A 378 3.19 3.56 9.79
N LEU A 379 2.63 2.63 10.59
CA LEU A 379 1.28 2.11 10.41
C LEU A 379 0.18 3.17 10.52
N PRO A 380 0.20 4.11 11.49
CA PRO A 380 -0.83 5.16 11.55
C PRO A 380 -0.89 5.99 10.27
N GLN A 381 0.27 6.26 9.67
CA GLN A 381 0.39 7.01 8.43
C GLN A 381 -0.11 6.18 7.23
N TRP A 382 0.24 4.90 7.17
CA TRP A 382 -0.26 4.00 6.13
C TRP A 382 -1.78 3.86 6.20
N LEU A 383 -2.36 3.69 7.39
CA LEU A 383 -3.80 3.63 7.57
C LEU A 383 -4.50 4.92 7.13
N ALA A 384 -3.93 6.08 7.46
CA ALA A 384 -4.45 7.36 6.99
C ALA A 384 -4.37 7.47 5.45
N MET A 385 -3.25 7.03 4.85
CA MET A 385 -3.07 7.00 3.41
C MET A 385 -4.07 6.06 2.73
N PHE A 386 -4.27 4.84 3.22
CA PHE A 386 -5.24 3.91 2.65
C PHE A 386 -6.67 4.45 2.77
N GLN A 387 -7.03 5.08 3.89
CA GLN A 387 -8.35 5.69 4.04
C GLN A 387 -8.56 6.88 3.08
N GLN A 388 -7.53 7.70 2.85
CA GLN A 388 -7.59 8.81 1.89
C GLN A 388 -7.61 8.32 0.43
N GLY A 389 -6.72 7.37 0.08
CA GLY A 389 -6.60 6.82 -1.26
C GLY A 389 -7.84 6.03 -1.69
N LEU A 390 -8.40 5.22 -0.79
CA LEU A 390 -9.67 4.54 -1.03
C LEU A 390 -10.84 5.53 -1.09
N GLY A 391 -10.78 6.69 -0.43
CA GLY A 391 -11.77 7.75 -0.61
C GLY A 391 -11.73 8.40 -1.99
N VAL A 392 -10.56 8.42 -2.65
CA VAL A 392 -10.39 8.96 -4.01
C VAL A 392 -10.82 7.93 -5.08
N LEU A 393 -10.59 6.64 -4.84
CA LEU A 393 -10.93 5.57 -5.78
C LEU A 393 -12.34 4.97 -5.54
N GLY A 394 -12.82 5.01 -4.30
CA GLY A 394 -13.99 4.32 -3.80
C GLY A 394 -15.11 5.26 -3.41
N ALA A 395 -15.64 5.98 -4.38
CA ALA A 395 -17.06 6.32 -4.54
C ALA A 395 -17.19 7.46 -5.55
N PRO A 396 -17.82 7.26 -6.72
CA PRO A 396 -18.64 8.34 -7.25
C PRO A 396 -19.75 8.57 -6.20
N GLN A 397 -19.53 9.49 -5.26
CA GLN A 397 -20.62 10.05 -4.47
C GLN A 397 -21.57 10.76 -5.46
N GLY A 398 -22.50 10.00 -6.03
CA GLY A 398 -23.59 10.51 -6.85
C GLY A 398 -23.57 10.15 -8.34
N VAL A 399 -23.90 8.90 -8.68
CA VAL A 399 -24.63 8.58 -9.94
C VAL A 399 -26.07 8.14 -9.62
N ALA A 400 -26.62 8.65 -8.52
CA ALA A 400 -28.03 8.55 -8.20
C ALA A 400 -28.55 9.95 -7.82
N GLY A 401 -28.96 10.72 -8.85
CA GLY A 401 -29.92 11.82 -8.77
C GLY A 401 -29.59 13.02 -7.86
N GLY A 402 -28.96 14.06 -8.43
CA GLY A 402 -28.91 15.42 -7.86
C GLY A 402 -28.14 16.39 -8.78
N PRO A 403 -28.63 17.61 -9.07
CA PRO A 403 -28.23 18.36 -10.24
C PRO A 403 -26.96 19.21 -10.04
N ALA A 404 -26.16 19.30 -11.11
CA ALA A 404 -25.21 20.35 -11.44
C ALA A 404 -23.97 20.57 -10.53
N GLY A 405 -22.81 20.20 -11.09
CA GLY A 405 -21.65 21.11 -11.12
C GLY A 405 -20.69 21.09 -9.94
N GLY A 406 -19.83 20.07 -9.86
CA GLY A 406 -18.57 20.13 -9.12
C GLY A 406 -17.39 20.04 -10.09
N MET A 407 -17.01 21.16 -10.69
CA MET A 407 -15.85 21.24 -11.59
C MET A 407 -14.54 21.24 -10.80
N MET A 408 -13.52 20.54 -11.32
CA MET A 408 -12.12 20.80 -10.98
C MET A 408 -11.77 22.28 -11.22
N PRO A 409 -10.98 22.93 -10.35
CA PRO A 409 -10.53 24.30 -10.59
C PRO A 409 -9.44 24.30 -11.66
N GLY A 410 -9.75 24.80 -12.87
CA GLY A 410 -8.70 25.10 -13.85
C GLY A 410 -9.06 25.13 -15.34
N MET A 411 -10.26 24.72 -15.77
CA MET A 411 -10.62 24.76 -17.19
C MET A 411 -11.53 25.96 -17.56
N PRO A 412 -11.24 26.70 -18.64
CA PRO A 412 -12.07 27.82 -19.09
C PRO A 412 -13.39 27.30 -19.67
N GLY A 413 -14.50 27.56 -18.96
CA GLY A 413 -15.84 27.16 -19.35
C GLY A 413 -16.39 27.99 -20.51
N GLY A 414 -16.61 27.34 -21.65
CA GLY A 414 -17.44 27.86 -22.75
C GLY A 414 -18.92 27.75 -22.39
N GLY A 415 -19.60 28.88 -22.25
CA GLY A 415 -21.03 28.95 -21.97
C GLY A 415 -21.87 28.53 -23.17
N MET A 416 -22.81 27.60 -22.95
CA MET A 416 -23.94 27.37 -23.87
C MET A 416 -25.13 28.28 -23.50
N PRO A 417 -25.87 28.81 -24.49
CA PRO A 417 -27.08 29.59 -24.26
C PRO A 417 -28.30 28.66 -24.16
N GLY A 418 -28.87 28.54 -22.96
CA GLY A 418 -30.13 27.81 -22.71
C GLY A 418 -31.31 28.78 -22.62
N GLY A 419 -32.19 28.73 -23.63
CA GLY A 419 -33.43 29.51 -23.73
C GLY A 419 -34.45 29.17 -22.62
N GLY A 420 -35.23 30.19 -22.24
CA GLY A 420 -36.12 30.14 -21.09
C GLY A 420 -37.49 29.50 -21.31
N MET A 421 -38.13 29.21 -20.17
CA MET A 421 -39.54 29.31 -19.75
C MET A 421 -39.49 28.81 -18.29
N GLY A 422 -39.82 29.52 -17.20
CA GLY A 422 -40.95 30.39 -16.90
C GLY A 422 -41.76 29.74 -15.78
N ALA A 423 -41.62 30.19 -14.52
CA ALA A 423 -42.64 30.21 -13.44
C ALA A 423 -42.03 30.33 -12.02
N GLY A 424 -42.44 31.38 -11.27
CA GLY A 424 -42.46 31.52 -9.80
C GLY A 424 -41.12 31.41 -9.05
N GLY A 425 -40.51 32.44 -8.50
CA GLY A 425 -41.08 33.52 -7.70
C GLY A 425 -40.83 33.28 -6.21
N MET A 426 -39.73 33.79 -5.67
CA MET A 426 -39.59 34.35 -4.30
C MET A 426 -38.26 35.15 -4.20
N PRO A 427 -38.25 36.36 -3.62
CA PRO A 427 -37.05 37.20 -3.56
C PRO A 427 -36.17 36.84 -2.36
N MET A 428 -34.87 36.60 -2.61
CA MET A 428 -33.87 36.50 -1.55
C MET A 428 -33.24 37.87 -1.27
N PRO A 429 -32.91 38.19 0.00
CA PRO A 429 -32.40 39.50 0.40
C PRO A 429 -30.93 39.68 0.01
N GLY A 430 -30.56 40.93 -0.26
CA GLY A 430 -29.33 41.32 -0.93
C GLY A 430 -28.03 40.93 -0.23
N MET A 431 -27.04 40.62 -1.06
CA MET A 431 -25.63 40.69 -0.71
C MET A 431 -24.98 41.92 -1.36
N PRO A 432 -24.02 42.56 -0.67
CA PRO A 432 -23.45 43.83 -1.06
C PRO A 432 -22.55 43.70 -2.29
N THR A 433 -22.75 44.63 -3.22
CA THR A 433 -21.86 44.90 -4.36
C THR A 433 -20.47 45.30 -3.88
N MET A 434 -19.44 44.57 -4.29
CA MET A 434 -18.05 45.06 -4.20
C MET A 434 -17.78 46.10 -5.30
N PRO A 435 -16.94 47.11 -5.01
CA PRO A 435 -16.78 48.28 -5.85
C PRO A 435 -15.94 47.99 -7.09
N SER A 436 -16.43 48.47 -8.22
CA SER A 436 -15.70 48.61 -9.48
C SER A 436 -14.49 49.54 -9.31
N VAL A 437 -13.30 49.08 -9.70
CA VAL A 437 -12.09 49.91 -9.84
C VAL A 437 -12.11 50.61 -11.20
N PRO A 438 -12.10 51.96 -11.27
CA PRO A 438 -12.07 52.73 -12.51
C PRO A 438 -10.68 53.28 -12.85
N GLY A 439 -10.32 53.25 -14.15
CA GLY A 439 -9.20 53.98 -14.76
C GLY A 439 -7.85 53.24 -14.73
N MET A 440 -6.99 53.28 -15.74
CA MET A 440 -6.89 54.08 -16.96
C MET A 440 -5.73 53.45 -17.83
N PRO A 441 -5.18 54.05 -18.90
CA PRO A 441 -5.09 53.43 -20.23
C PRO A 441 -3.66 53.33 -20.84
N GLY A 442 -3.54 52.65 -21.98
CA GLY A 442 -2.64 53.05 -23.09
C GLY A 442 -1.13 52.75 -23.00
N MET A 443 -0.66 51.83 -23.85
CA MET A 443 0.66 51.90 -24.52
C MET A 443 0.76 53.21 -25.36
N PRO A 444 1.94 53.73 -25.83
CA PRO A 444 3.16 52.99 -26.26
C PRO A 444 4.55 53.70 -26.06
N GLY A 445 5.65 52.97 -26.31
CA GLY A 445 6.79 53.51 -27.07
C GLY A 445 8.17 53.76 -26.41
N MET A 446 9.17 53.03 -26.95
CA MET A 446 10.56 53.44 -27.26
C MET A 446 11.54 53.93 -26.19
N GLY A 447 12.69 53.24 -26.10
CA GLY A 447 13.95 53.79 -26.63
C GLY A 447 15.14 54.03 -25.67
N GLY A 448 16.28 53.39 -26.00
CA GLY A 448 17.66 53.80 -25.63
C GLY A 448 18.11 53.38 -24.23
N GLY A 449 19.29 52.81 -23.96
CA GLY A 449 20.57 52.79 -24.66
C GLY A 449 21.68 53.05 -23.62
N ALA A 450 22.55 52.05 -23.38
CA ALA A 450 24.02 52.15 -23.46
C ALA A 450 24.74 51.99 -22.09
N PRO A 451 26.04 51.57 -22.07
CA PRO A 451 26.57 50.59 -21.11
C PRO A 451 27.75 51.08 -20.23
N GLY A 452 28.14 50.28 -19.22
CA GLY A 452 29.44 50.39 -18.51
C GLY A 452 29.73 49.08 -17.78
N MET A 453 30.75 48.29 -18.16
CA MET A 453 32.19 48.40 -17.91
C MET A 453 32.64 48.07 -16.47
N GLY A 454 33.57 47.10 -16.39
CA GLY A 454 34.48 46.85 -15.26
C GLY A 454 34.13 45.61 -14.44
N GLY A 455 34.98 44.61 -14.23
CA GLY A 455 36.38 44.39 -14.59
C GLY A 455 36.82 43.05 -13.99
N ASN A 456 37.65 42.32 -14.72
CA ASN A 456 38.43 41.17 -14.23
C ASN A 456 39.77 41.72 -13.67
N PRO A 457 40.49 41.04 -12.75
CA PRO A 457 41.44 40.04 -13.26
C PRO A 457 41.82 38.85 -12.32
N MET A 458 42.13 37.74 -12.99
CA MET A 458 43.27 36.79 -12.82
C MET A 458 43.58 36.08 -11.49
N GLY A 459 43.76 34.76 -11.60
CA GLY A 459 44.58 33.95 -10.68
C GLY A 459 44.65 32.49 -11.13
N ALA A 460 45.78 32.09 -11.73
CA ALA A 460 46.08 30.76 -12.27
C ALA A 460 46.58 29.76 -11.23
N GLY A 461 46.51 28.46 -11.53
CA GLY A 461 47.42 27.46 -10.96
C GLY A 461 46.83 26.08 -10.64
N ALA A 462 46.87 25.16 -11.60
CA ALA A 462 47.09 23.71 -11.39
C ALA A 462 48.57 23.42 -11.75
N PRO A 463 49.20 22.23 -11.52
CA PRO A 463 48.59 20.89 -11.34
C PRO A 463 49.32 19.95 -10.35
N GLY A 464 48.81 18.71 -10.18
CA GLY A 464 49.66 17.59 -9.77
C GLY A 464 48.97 16.37 -9.13
N ASP A 465 49.01 15.28 -9.88
CA ASP A 465 49.35 13.91 -9.44
C ASP A 465 48.24 12.97 -8.91
N ALA A 466 47.93 11.94 -9.71
CA ALA A 466 47.32 10.69 -9.25
C ALA A 466 47.99 9.53 -10.01
N GLY A 467 48.85 8.82 -9.29
CA GLY A 467 49.62 7.69 -9.76
C GLY A 467 48.82 6.39 -9.86
N ASP A 468 49.27 5.63 -10.85
CA ASP A 468 48.94 4.28 -11.27
C ASP A 468 49.36 3.22 -10.23
N GLY A 469 48.68 2.07 -10.19
CA GLY A 469 49.05 0.97 -9.29
C GLY A 469 48.02 -0.16 -9.17
N GLY A 470 48.00 -1.05 -10.16
CA GLY A 470 47.31 -2.34 -10.10
C GLY A 470 48.02 -3.36 -9.19
N PHE A 471 47.23 -4.29 -8.65
CA PHE A 471 47.72 -5.52 -8.00
C PHE A 471 46.92 -6.72 -8.52
N VAL A 472 47.66 -7.73 -8.98
CA VAL A 472 47.23 -9.07 -9.38
C VAL A 472 47.66 -10.03 -8.27
N GLU A 473 46.77 -10.95 -7.92
CA GLU A 473 46.95 -12.02 -6.92
C GLU A 473 47.97 -13.09 -7.35
N PRO A 474 48.54 -13.84 -6.40
CA PRO A 474 48.92 -15.24 -6.60
C PRO A 474 47.79 -16.24 -6.32
#